data_AF-G9YRY0-F1
#
_entry.id   AF-G9YRY0-F1
#
_cell.length_a   1.000
_cell.length_b   1.000
_cell.length_c   1.000
_cell.angle_alpha   90.00
_cell.angle_beta   90.00
_cell.angle_gamma   90.00
#
_symmetry.space_group_name_H-M   'P 1'
#
loop_
_entity.id
_entity.type
_entity.pdbx_description
1 polymer ?
#
loop_
_entity_poly.entity_id
_entity_poly.type
_entity_poly.pdbx_seq_one_letter_code
_entity_poly.pdbx_strand_id
1 'polypeptide(L)'
;MDKANGDAPFIPLYGTAVPGAGLGRLAGLPAAGLRLHRGQAAPEPGVYAAEILLGGRRLCGLAHIAPGGGAPSIELLFFHGGEAPCGEAVELRLRQRLRRCQPFDNLPLLSAQLRLDCLSAQSFWGISPGSPRLSMEPAGRRAVVGMQAIPLSEKEFGVLYLLYTHPDVPITKEQIYEAVWCAPSNHCLHAVENTVFQIRRRLRPHAGGHDFIRTVAGLGYQFNPG
;
A
#
# COMPACT_ATOMS: atom_id res chain seq x y z
N MET A 1 14.83 -28.85 7.44
CA MET A 1 16.11 -28.49 8.09
C MET A 1 15.96 -27.09 8.63
N ASP A 2 15.58 -27.02 9.89
CA ASP A 2 15.42 -25.81 10.67
C ASP A 2 16.74 -25.06 10.81
N LYS A 3 16.82 -23.86 10.23
CA LYS A 3 17.86 -22.92 10.65
C LYS A 3 17.34 -22.20 11.89
N ALA A 4 17.76 -22.69 13.05
CA ALA A 4 17.79 -21.95 14.29
C ALA A 4 18.58 -20.64 14.05
N ASN A 5 17.85 -19.53 13.90
CA ASN A 5 18.44 -18.21 13.92
C ASN A 5 18.46 -17.74 15.38
N GLY A 6 19.65 -17.56 15.94
CA GLY A 6 19.86 -17.10 17.30
C GLY A 6 19.38 -15.66 17.49
N ASP A 7 18.10 -15.50 17.79
CA ASP A 7 17.54 -14.26 18.33
C ASP A 7 17.65 -14.33 19.86
N ALA A 8 18.22 -13.30 20.48
CA ALA A 8 18.06 -13.07 21.91
C ALA A 8 16.56 -13.15 22.27
N PRO A 9 16.18 -13.60 23.49
CA PRO A 9 14.78 -13.70 23.87
C PRO A 9 14.14 -12.31 23.85
N PHE A 10 13.35 -12.03 22.81
CA PHE A 10 12.52 -10.83 22.74
C PHE A 10 11.38 -10.98 23.73
N ILE A 11 11.17 -9.96 24.56
CA ILE A 11 10.05 -9.93 25.49
C ILE A 11 8.78 -9.66 24.67
N PRO A 12 7.82 -10.60 24.58
CA PRO A 12 6.56 -10.35 23.91
C PRO A 12 5.79 -9.27 24.65
N LEU A 13 5.14 -8.39 23.88
CA LEU A 13 4.29 -7.33 24.38
C LEU A 13 2.84 -7.73 24.19
N TYR A 14 2.07 -7.69 25.26
CA TYR A 14 0.65 -8.01 25.27
C TYR A 14 -0.18 -6.74 25.31
N GLY A 15 -1.22 -6.68 24.50
CA GLY A 15 -2.13 -5.54 24.49
C GLY A 15 -3.46 -5.85 23.86
N THR A 16 -4.27 -4.81 23.76
CA THR A 16 -5.57 -4.87 23.09
C THR A 16 -5.53 -3.98 21.86
N ALA A 17 -6.01 -4.50 20.74
CA ALA A 17 -6.14 -3.74 19.51
C ALA A 17 -7.21 -2.64 19.69
N VAL A 18 -6.87 -1.42 19.32
CA VAL A 18 -7.72 -0.23 19.41
C VAL A 18 -7.70 0.52 18.08
N PRO A 19 -8.63 1.45 17.82
CA PRO A 19 -8.56 2.28 16.62
C PRO A 19 -7.20 2.97 16.47
N GLY A 20 -6.60 2.86 15.28
CA GLY A 20 -5.26 3.40 14.99
C GLY A 20 -5.22 4.93 14.87
N ALA A 21 -4.02 5.50 14.97
CA ALA A 21 -3.80 6.94 14.85
C ALA A 21 -3.92 7.45 13.40
N GLY A 22 -3.86 6.56 12.41
CA GLY A 22 -4.15 6.85 11.01
C GLY A 22 -3.01 6.59 10.04
N LEU A 23 -1.88 6.00 10.49
CA LEU A 23 -0.79 5.62 9.59
C LEU A 23 -1.26 4.59 8.55
N GLY A 24 -2.20 3.71 8.91
CA GLY A 24 -2.82 2.78 7.96
C GLY A 24 -3.43 3.48 6.74
N ARG A 25 -4.06 4.65 6.91
CA ARG A 25 -4.63 5.43 5.79
C ARG A 25 -3.53 5.97 4.88
N LEU A 26 -2.41 6.42 5.45
CA LEU A 26 -1.27 6.91 4.68
C LEU A 26 -0.52 5.77 3.96
N ALA A 27 -0.60 4.56 4.51
CA ALA A 27 -0.04 3.35 3.92
C ALA A 27 -1.02 2.58 3.03
N GLY A 28 -2.31 2.90 2.99
CA GLY A 28 -3.29 2.02 2.33
C GLY A 28 -3.25 0.57 2.85
N LEU A 29 -2.85 0.37 4.12
CA LEU A 29 -2.77 -0.93 4.79
C LEU A 29 -3.76 -0.96 5.96
N PRO A 30 -4.33 -2.13 6.29
CA PRO A 30 -5.03 -2.29 7.55
C PRO A 30 -4.10 -1.91 8.70
N ALA A 31 -4.62 -1.14 9.66
CA ALA A 31 -3.84 -0.73 10.82
C ALA A 31 -4.67 -0.65 12.10
N ALA A 32 -4.05 -1.00 13.22
CA ALA A 32 -4.64 -0.90 14.55
C ALA A 32 -3.64 -0.25 15.50
N GLY A 33 -4.14 0.54 16.44
CA GLY A 33 -3.36 0.91 17.62
C GLY A 33 -3.23 -0.30 18.55
N LEU A 34 -2.15 -0.36 19.31
CA LEU A 34 -1.98 -1.35 20.38
C LEU A 34 -1.92 -0.62 21.72
N ARG A 35 -2.91 -0.89 22.58
CA ARG A 35 -2.88 -0.46 23.97
C ARG A 35 -2.25 -1.56 24.82
N LEU A 36 -1.03 -1.34 25.28
CA LEU A 36 -0.31 -2.29 26.14
C LEU A 36 -1.04 -2.53 27.47
N HIS A 37 -1.02 -3.77 27.95
CA HIS A 37 -1.45 -4.10 29.30
C HIS A 37 -0.45 -3.57 30.34
N ARG A 38 -0.93 -3.27 31.55
CA ARG A 38 -0.11 -2.68 32.63
C ARG A 38 1.01 -3.62 33.09
N GLY A 39 2.09 -3.04 33.60
CA GLY A 39 3.22 -3.77 34.19
C GLY A 39 4.28 -4.24 33.20
N GLN A 40 4.13 -3.94 31.90
CA GLN A 40 5.11 -4.25 30.88
C GLN A 40 6.07 -3.09 30.66
N ALA A 41 7.35 -3.39 30.43
CA ALA A 41 8.33 -2.39 30.05
C ALA A 41 7.96 -1.79 28.69
N ALA A 42 7.99 -0.46 28.58
CA ALA A 42 7.73 0.21 27.33
C ALA A 42 8.87 -0.11 26.34
N PRO A 43 8.55 -0.55 25.10
CA PRO A 43 9.56 -0.75 24.08
C PRO A 43 10.22 0.57 23.68
N GLU A 44 11.47 0.50 23.22
CA GLU A 44 12.15 1.67 22.68
C GLU A 44 11.40 2.24 21.47
N PRO A 45 11.22 3.58 21.40
CA PRO A 45 10.61 4.22 20.24
C PRO A 45 11.35 3.91 18.93
N GLY A 46 10.61 3.60 17.87
CA GLY A 46 11.18 3.26 16.58
C GLY A 46 10.19 2.57 15.67
N VAL A 47 10.67 2.22 14.49
CA VAL A 47 9.92 1.42 13.51
C VAL A 47 10.52 0.03 13.44
N TYR A 48 9.69 -1.00 13.54
CA TYR A 48 10.12 -2.38 13.64
C TYR A 48 9.37 -3.27 12.65
N ALA A 49 10.05 -4.27 12.09
CA ALA A 49 9.38 -5.45 11.57
C ALA A 49 8.81 -6.24 12.76
N ALA A 50 7.53 -6.58 12.70
CA ALA A 50 6.78 -7.12 13.82
C ALA A 50 6.02 -8.39 13.45
N GLU A 51 6.11 -9.39 14.32
CA GLU A 51 5.25 -10.57 14.32
C GLU A 51 4.07 -10.28 15.25
N ILE A 52 2.85 -10.46 14.76
CA ILE A 52 1.63 -10.10 15.47
C ILE A 52 0.76 -11.35 15.58
N LEU A 53 0.50 -11.81 16.80
CA LEU A 53 -0.33 -12.98 17.07
C LEU A 53 -1.71 -12.52 17.52
N LEU A 54 -2.75 -13.00 16.82
CA LEU A 54 -4.16 -12.67 17.02
C LEU A 54 -4.99 -13.95 16.97
N GLY A 55 -5.62 -14.34 18.08
CA GLY A 55 -6.47 -15.54 18.12
C GLY A 55 -5.76 -16.81 17.61
N GLY A 56 -4.47 -16.96 17.90
CA GLY A 56 -3.64 -18.08 17.42
C GLY A 56 -3.14 -17.95 15.97
N ARG A 57 -3.57 -16.93 15.22
CA ARG A 57 -3.06 -16.64 13.87
C ARG A 57 -1.83 -15.74 13.96
N ARG A 58 -0.82 -16.06 13.16
CA ARG A 58 0.43 -15.30 13.07
C ARG A 58 0.42 -14.41 11.84
N LEU A 59 0.49 -13.10 12.04
CA LEU A 59 0.51 -12.10 10.99
C LEU A 59 1.87 -11.39 10.97
N CYS A 60 2.34 -11.11 9.76
CA CYS A 60 3.53 -10.30 9.54
C CYS A 60 3.12 -8.84 9.31
N GLY A 61 3.83 -7.92 9.93
CA GLY A 61 3.54 -6.50 9.82
C GLY A 61 4.70 -5.60 10.22
N LEU A 62 4.35 -4.34 10.42
CA LEU A 62 5.23 -3.28 10.87
C LEU A 62 4.64 -2.64 12.13
N ALA A 63 5.47 -2.43 13.14
CA ALA A 63 5.10 -1.69 14.35
C ALA A 63 5.79 -0.33 14.36
N HIS A 64 5.00 0.73 14.42
CA HIS A 64 5.47 2.09 14.63
C HIS A 64 5.24 2.48 16.08
N ILE A 65 6.32 2.69 16.83
CA ILE A 65 6.32 3.01 18.26
C ILE A 65 6.80 4.44 18.43
N ALA A 66 5.86 5.36 18.67
CA ALA A 66 6.17 6.76 18.92
C ALA A 66 6.33 7.01 20.43
N PRO A 67 7.26 7.91 20.83
CA PRO A 67 7.34 8.34 22.21
C PRO A 67 6.04 9.07 22.60
N GLY A 68 5.52 8.79 23.78
CA GLY A 68 4.35 9.46 24.35
C GLY A 68 4.72 10.17 25.66
N GLY A 69 3.91 11.14 26.09
CA GLY A 69 4.02 11.79 27.41
C GLY A 69 3.56 10.88 28.56
N GLY A 70 3.88 9.59 28.50
CA GLY A 70 3.36 8.52 29.34
C GLY A 70 3.64 7.16 28.70
N ALA A 71 2.58 6.42 28.35
CA ALA A 71 2.73 5.20 27.57
C ALA A 71 3.09 5.51 26.09
N PRO A 72 3.93 4.70 25.43
CA PRO A 72 4.23 4.88 24.02
C PRO A 72 2.97 4.65 23.18
N SER A 73 2.86 5.40 22.07
CA SER A 73 1.83 5.13 21.07
C SER A 73 2.35 4.06 20.12
N ILE A 74 1.64 2.94 20.01
CA ILE A 74 2.01 1.83 19.14
C ILE A 74 0.95 1.69 18.07
N GLU A 75 1.34 1.78 16.80
CA GLU A 75 0.47 1.51 15.66
C GLU A 75 1.04 0.36 14.84
N LEU A 76 0.20 -0.63 14.56
CA LEU A 76 0.51 -1.86 13.84
C LEU A 76 -0.06 -1.76 12.44
N LEU A 77 0.76 -2.01 11.42
CA LEU A 77 0.35 -2.11 10.03
C LEU A 77 0.48 -3.56 9.57
N PHE A 78 -0.58 -4.10 8.97
CA PHE A 78 -0.67 -5.51 8.59
C PHE A 78 -0.45 -5.69 7.09
N PHE A 79 0.39 -6.66 6.70
CA PHE A 79 0.65 -6.94 5.27
C PHE A 79 -0.31 -7.97 4.66
N HIS A 80 -1.02 -8.74 5.48
CA HIS A 80 -1.97 -9.76 5.01
C HIS A 80 -3.38 -9.21 5.15
N GLY A 81 -4.14 -9.21 4.05
CA GLY A 81 -5.43 -8.52 3.93
C GLY A 81 -6.50 -8.96 4.93
N GLY A 82 -7.39 -8.02 5.27
CA GLY A 82 -8.47 -8.16 6.24
C GLY A 82 -8.76 -6.82 6.91
N GLU A 83 -9.83 -6.73 7.69
CA GLU A 83 -10.08 -5.57 8.56
C GLU A 83 -9.08 -5.56 9.72
N ALA A 84 -8.75 -4.37 10.20
CA ALA A 84 -7.91 -4.24 11.37
C ALA A 84 -8.67 -4.75 12.61
N PRO A 85 -8.04 -5.60 13.44
CA PRO A 85 -8.68 -6.12 14.64
C PRO A 85 -9.00 -4.97 15.60
N CYS A 86 -10.16 -5.03 16.27
CA CYS A 86 -10.55 -4.05 17.28
C CYS A 86 -11.13 -4.77 18.49
N GLY A 87 -10.63 -4.47 19.68
CA GLY A 87 -11.02 -5.12 20.93
C GLY A 87 -10.35 -6.49 21.17
N GLU A 88 -9.62 -7.03 20.19
CA GLU A 88 -8.94 -8.31 20.31
C GLU A 88 -7.63 -8.23 21.09
N ALA A 89 -7.29 -9.32 21.78
CA ALA A 89 -5.99 -9.49 22.43
C ALA A 89 -4.90 -9.74 21.38
N VAL A 90 -3.81 -8.99 21.50
CA VAL A 90 -2.66 -9.03 20.60
C VAL A 90 -1.43 -9.40 21.40
N GLU A 91 -0.68 -10.38 20.91
CA GLU A 91 0.72 -10.58 21.30
C GLU A 91 1.62 -10.04 20.17
N LEU A 92 2.43 -9.05 20.52
CA LEU A 92 3.35 -8.36 19.62
C LEU A 92 4.78 -8.78 19.92
N ARG A 93 5.50 -9.24 18.90
CA ARG A 93 6.94 -9.53 18.99
C ARG A 93 7.68 -8.65 18.00
N LEU A 94 8.49 -7.73 18.53
CA LEU A 94 9.38 -6.89 17.74
C LEU A 94 10.56 -7.75 17.28
N ARG A 95 10.82 -7.83 15.98
CA ARG A 95 11.86 -8.70 15.43
C ARG A 95 13.11 -7.93 15.08
N GLN A 96 12.97 -6.91 14.24
CA GLN A 96 14.09 -6.07 13.80
C GLN A 96 13.67 -4.61 13.81
N ARG A 97 14.51 -3.75 14.40
CA ARG A 97 14.37 -2.30 14.28
C ARG A 97 14.84 -1.87 12.90
N LEU A 98 13.94 -1.27 12.12
CA LEU A 98 14.20 -0.75 10.78
C LEU A 98 14.81 0.66 10.84
N ARG A 99 14.32 1.49 11.76
CA ARG A 99 14.88 2.83 12.03
C ARG A 99 14.45 3.41 13.37
N ARG A 100 15.11 4.49 13.79
CA ARG A 100 14.66 5.35 14.90
C ARG A 100 13.50 6.26 14.48
N CYS A 101 12.75 6.77 15.46
CA CYS A 101 11.78 7.82 15.20
C CYS A 101 12.47 9.07 14.67
N GLN A 102 11.84 9.74 13.71
CA GLN A 102 12.27 11.02 13.18
C GLN A 102 11.04 11.88 12.90
N PRO A 103 11.12 13.21 13.09
CA PRO A 103 10.05 14.12 12.69
C PRO A 103 10.00 14.27 11.17
N PHE A 104 8.85 14.68 10.64
CA PHE A 104 8.67 15.00 9.23
C PHE A 104 7.96 16.34 9.09
N ASP A 105 8.44 17.17 8.17
CA ASP A 105 7.93 18.54 7.98
C ASP A 105 6.56 18.57 7.29
N ASN A 106 6.21 17.51 6.55
CA ASN A 106 4.95 17.43 5.83
C ASN A 106 4.50 15.97 5.58
N LEU A 107 3.21 15.82 5.26
CA LEU A 107 2.58 14.51 5.00
C LEU A 107 3.23 13.73 3.83
N PRO A 108 3.62 14.35 2.69
CA PRO A 108 4.32 13.64 1.62
C PRO A 108 5.63 12.97 2.06
N LEU A 109 6.45 13.64 2.85
CA LEU A 109 7.70 13.07 3.36
C LEU A 109 7.45 11.90 4.33
N LEU A 110 6.47 12.05 5.22
CA LEU A 110 6.04 10.97 6.12
C LEU A 110 5.54 9.75 5.34
N SER A 111 4.67 9.95 4.35
CA SER A 111 4.13 8.88 3.51
C SER A 111 5.24 8.19 2.71
N ALA A 112 6.18 8.96 2.16
CA ALA A 112 7.34 8.41 1.45
C ALA A 112 8.22 7.55 2.35
N GLN A 113 8.49 7.98 3.59
CA GLN A 113 9.26 7.17 4.53
C GLN A 113 8.48 5.94 5.01
N LEU A 114 7.19 6.08 5.31
CA LEU A 114 6.33 4.96 5.70
C LEU A 114 6.33 3.85 4.63
N ARG A 115 6.38 4.23 3.35
CA ARG A 115 6.59 3.28 2.24
C ARG A 115 7.93 2.56 2.33
N LEU A 116 9.03 3.27 2.52
CA LEU A 116 10.35 2.65 2.64
C LEU A 116 10.40 1.68 3.84
N ASP A 117 9.74 2.04 4.94
CA ASP A 117 9.65 1.19 6.11
C ASP A 117 8.83 -0.08 5.81
N CYS A 118 7.70 0.04 5.09
CA CYS A 118 6.89 -1.10 4.67
C CYS A 118 7.67 -2.03 3.72
N LEU A 119 8.39 -1.48 2.73
CA LEU A 119 9.21 -2.27 1.81
C LEU A 119 10.34 -3.02 2.55
N SER A 120 10.97 -2.35 3.50
CA SER A 120 12.02 -2.95 4.33
C SER A 120 11.47 -4.09 5.20
N ALA A 121 10.30 -3.88 5.82
CA ALA A 121 9.63 -4.91 6.61
C ALA A 121 9.16 -6.09 5.75
N GLN A 122 8.59 -5.84 4.56
CA GLN A 122 8.20 -6.90 3.62
C GLN A 122 9.42 -7.72 3.20
N SER A 123 10.53 -7.06 2.88
CA SER A 123 11.80 -7.71 2.54
C SER A 123 12.32 -8.57 3.70
N PHE A 124 12.25 -8.07 4.94
CA PHE A 124 12.61 -8.83 6.14
C PHE A 124 11.78 -10.11 6.28
N TRP A 125 10.48 -10.05 5.99
CA TRP A 125 9.57 -11.19 6.08
C TRP A 125 9.64 -12.14 4.88
N GLY A 126 10.50 -11.87 3.90
CA GLY A 126 10.50 -12.62 2.63
C GLY A 126 9.18 -12.48 1.86
N ILE A 127 8.37 -11.47 2.18
CA ILE A 127 7.16 -11.14 1.45
C ILE A 127 7.64 -10.46 0.16
N SER A 128 7.62 -11.20 -0.93
CA SER A 128 7.75 -10.57 -2.25
C SER A 128 6.58 -9.60 -2.39
N PRO A 129 6.80 -8.33 -2.77
CA PRO A 129 5.69 -7.48 -3.15
C PRO A 129 4.96 -8.23 -4.26
N GLY A 130 3.72 -8.65 -4.00
CA GLY A 130 2.90 -9.27 -5.04
C GLY A 130 2.81 -8.33 -6.24
N SER A 131 2.33 -8.82 -7.40
CA SER A 131 2.01 -7.95 -8.54
C SER A 131 1.28 -6.72 -8.01
N PRO A 132 1.82 -5.50 -8.22
CA PRO A 132 1.24 -4.32 -7.62
C PRO A 132 -0.19 -4.21 -8.12
N ARG A 133 -1.14 -4.08 -7.20
CA ARG A 133 -2.55 -3.91 -7.57
C ARG A 133 -2.82 -2.43 -7.77
N LEU A 134 -3.53 -2.14 -8.86
CA LEU A 134 -4.06 -0.81 -9.13
C LEU A 134 -5.54 -0.79 -8.75
N SER A 135 -5.97 0.23 -8.02
CA SER A 135 -7.37 0.55 -7.80
C SER A 135 -7.65 2.01 -8.21
N MET A 136 -8.93 2.35 -8.36
CA MET A 136 -9.37 3.66 -8.82
C MET A 136 -10.11 4.39 -7.70
N GLU A 137 -9.76 5.65 -7.45
CA GLU A 137 -10.47 6.57 -6.54
C GLU A 137 -11.18 7.66 -7.38
N PRO A 138 -12.48 7.50 -7.67
CA PRO A 138 -13.20 8.39 -8.59
C PRO A 138 -13.34 9.82 -8.08
N ALA A 139 -13.62 10.01 -6.79
CA ALA A 139 -13.86 11.31 -6.19
C ALA A 139 -12.69 12.30 -6.39
N GLY A 140 -11.45 11.79 -6.30
CA GLY A 140 -10.23 12.57 -6.47
C GLY A 140 -9.57 12.45 -7.84
N ARG A 141 -10.13 11.68 -8.78
CA ARG A 141 -9.48 11.27 -10.05
C ARG A 141 -8.05 10.76 -9.84
N ARG A 142 -7.94 9.73 -8.99
CA ARG A 142 -6.65 9.13 -8.59
C ARG A 142 -6.60 7.65 -8.92
N ALA A 143 -5.46 7.20 -9.41
CA ALA A 143 -5.12 5.78 -9.44
C ALA A 143 -4.30 5.45 -8.19
N VAL A 144 -4.64 4.39 -7.48
CA VAL A 144 -3.94 3.95 -6.27
C VAL A 144 -3.16 2.69 -6.60
N VAL A 145 -1.82 2.77 -6.55
CA VAL A 145 -0.93 1.62 -6.76
C VAL A 145 -0.18 1.33 -5.46
N GLY A 146 -0.50 0.19 -4.84
CA GLY A 146 -0.06 -0.09 -3.47
C GLY A 146 -0.53 1.02 -2.51
N MET A 147 0.41 1.79 -1.98
CA MET A 147 0.13 2.89 -1.02
C MET A 147 0.08 4.29 -1.68
N GLN A 148 0.19 4.38 -3.01
CA GLN A 148 0.39 5.66 -3.71
C GLN A 148 -0.85 6.09 -4.48
N ALA A 149 -1.47 7.19 -4.03
CA ALA A 149 -2.50 7.89 -4.78
C ALA A 149 -1.86 8.82 -5.81
N ILE A 150 -1.99 8.45 -7.09
CA ILE A 150 -1.40 9.12 -8.23
C ILE A 150 -2.50 9.98 -8.87
N PRO A 151 -2.45 11.32 -8.76
CA PRO A 151 -3.43 12.19 -9.41
C PRO A 151 -3.29 12.08 -10.92
N LEU A 152 -4.43 11.98 -11.60
CA LEU A 152 -4.52 11.93 -13.05
C LEU A 152 -5.30 13.15 -13.58
N SER A 153 -4.99 13.58 -14.80
CA SER A 153 -5.85 14.52 -15.53
C SER A 153 -7.21 13.88 -15.82
N GLU A 154 -8.18 14.68 -16.23
CA GLU A 154 -9.51 14.17 -16.59
C GLU A 154 -9.45 13.08 -17.66
N LYS A 155 -8.67 13.30 -18.72
CA LYS A 155 -8.53 12.34 -19.84
C LYS A 155 -7.69 11.13 -19.44
N GLU A 156 -6.60 11.32 -18.69
CA GLU A 156 -5.81 10.20 -18.13
C GLU A 156 -6.67 9.29 -17.24
N PHE A 157 -7.47 9.89 -16.35
CA PHE A 157 -8.38 9.14 -15.49
C PHE A 157 -9.47 8.43 -16.30
N GLY A 158 -10.09 9.13 -17.25
CA GLY A 158 -11.15 8.56 -18.10
C GLY A 158 -10.68 7.33 -18.89
N VAL A 159 -9.52 7.42 -19.55
CA VAL A 159 -8.94 6.28 -20.29
C VAL A 159 -8.64 5.11 -19.36
N LEU A 160 -7.93 5.35 -18.25
CA LEU A 160 -7.56 4.28 -17.33
C LEU A 160 -8.79 3.65 -16.67
N TYR A 161 -9.79 4.46 -16.30
CA TYR A 161 -11.02 3.99 -15.68
C TYR A 161 -11.85 3.13 -16.63
N LEU A 162 -11.96 3.54 -17.90
CA LEU A 162 -12.65 2.76 -18.93
C LEU A 162 -12.01 1.38 -19.12
N LEU A 163 -10.69 1.30 -19.18
CA LEU A 163 -9.98 0.02 -19.28
C LEU A 163 -10.15 -0.80 -17.99
N TYR A 164 -10.02 -0.17 -16.82
CA TYR A 164 -10.13 -0.81 -15.51
C TYR A 164 -11.50 -1.46 -15.28
N THR A 165 -12.58 -0.86 -15.76
CA THR A 165 -13.94 -1.42 -15.66
C THR A 165 -14.25 -2.51 -16.68
N HIS A 166 -13.36 -2.73 -17.67
CA HIS A 166 -13.48 -3.76 -18.70
C HIS A 166 -12.17 -4.59 -18.82
N PRO A 167 -11.74 -5.29 -17.74
CA PRO A 167 -10.42 -5.93 -17.69
C PRO A 167 -10.20 -7.00 -18.76
N ASP A 168 -11.25 -7.72 -19.15
CA ASP A 168 -11.15 -8.87 -20.05
C ASP A 168 -11.33 -8.51 -21.54
N VAL A 169 -11.59 -7.24 -21.85
CA VAL A 169 -11.95 -6.80 -23.20
C VAL A 169 -10.93 -5.77 -23.69
N PRO A 170 -10.22 -6.04 -24.80
CA PRO A 170 -9.48 -5.00 -25.49
C PRO A 170 -10.43 -3.96 -26.06
N ILE A 171 -10.17 -2.69 -25.77
CA ILE A 171 -10.95 -1.55 -26.25
C ILE A 171 -10.14 -0.85 -27.35
N THR A 172 -10.79 -0.57 -28.49
CA THR A 172 -10.11 0.07 -29.62
C THR A 172 -9.78 1.53 -29.34
N LYS A 173 -8.83 2.10 -30.10
CA LYS A 173 -8.45 3.51 -29.94
C LYS A 173 -9.62 4.44 -30.26
N GLU A 174 -10.44 4.09 -31.25
CA GLU A 174 -11.65 4.82 -31.63
C GLU A 174 -12.67 4.81 -30.49
N GLN A 175 -12.94 3.63 -29.92
CA GLN A 175 -13.87 3.48 -28.80
C GLN A 175 -13.40 4.26 -27.55
N ILE A 176 -12.10 4.20 -27.24
CA ILE A 176 -11.53 4.98 -26.13
C ILE A 176 -11.69 6.47 -26.38
N TYR A 177 -11.41 6.93 -27.61
CA TYR A 177 -11.54 8.33 -27.96
C TYR A 177 -13.00 8.79 -27.79
N GLU A 178 -13.94 8.08 -28.41
CA GLU A 178 -15.36 8.43 -28.40
C GLU A 178 -15.93 8.45 -26.97
N ALA A 179 -15.54 7.49 -26.13
CA ALA A 179 -15.99 7.43 -24.75
C ALA A 179 -15.39 8.52 -23.84
N VAL A 180 -14.12 8.91 -24.06
CA VAL A 180 -13.41 9.81 -23.13
C VAL A 180 -13.38 11.27 -23.60
N TRP A 181 -13.37 11.50 -24.91
CA TRP A 181 -13.47 12.82 -25.52
C TRP A 181 -14.91 13.22 -25.85
N CYS A 182 -15.87 12.30 -25.80
CA CYS A 182 -17.29 12.55 -26.11
C CYS A 182 -17.48 13.17 -27.50
N ALA A 183 -16.67 12.74 -28.47
CA ALA A 183 -16.64 13.26 -29.83
C ALA A 183 -16.33 12.12 -30.82
N PRO A 184 -16.83 12.19 -32.08
CA PRO A 184 -16.47 11.20 -33.09
C PRO A 184 -14.95 11.18 -33.27
N SER A 185 -14.38 9.99 -33.42
CA SER A 185 -12.92 9.82 -33.41
C SER A 185 -12.22 10.63 -34.50
N ASN A 186 -12.82 10.76 -35.69
CA ASN A 186 -12.22 11.40 -36.86
C ASN A 186 -10.76 10.95 -37.11
N HIS A 187 -10.43 9.72 -36.74
CA HIS A 187 -9.07 9.14 -36.81
C HIS A 187 -8.01 9.87 -35.95
N CYS A 188 -8.42 10.65 -34.95
CA CYS A 188 -7.54 11.33 -33.98
C CYS A 188 -6.95 10.38 -32.91
N LEU A 189 -6.48 9.20 -33.33
CA LEU A 189 -6.05 8.12 -32.44
C LEU A 189 -4.80 8.47 -31.62
N HIS A 190 -3.97 9.41 -32.13
CA HIS A 190 -2.77 9.90 -31.44
C HIS A 190 -3.07 10.53 -30.08
N ALA A 191 -4.27 11.10 -29.88
CA ALA A 191 -4.67 11.65 -28.59
C ALA A 191 -4.75 10.55 -27.51
N VAL A 192 -5.28 9.38 -27.89
CA VAL A 192 -5.35 8.20 -27.03
C VAL A 192 -3.96 7.65 -26.75
N GLU A 193 -3.13 7.50 -27.78
CA GLU A 193 -1.75 7.00 -27.64
C GLU A 193 -0.92 7.87 -26.69
N ASN A 194 -0.98 9.19 -26.85
CA ASN A 194 -0.27 10.12 -25.97
C ASN A 194 -0.82 10.04 -24.53
N THR A 195 -2.14 9.92 -24.37
CA THR A 195 -2.74 9.79 -23.04
C THR A 195 -2.33 8.48 -22.35
N VAL A 196 -2.32 7.35 -23.05
CA VAL A 196 -1.79 6.07 -22.54
C VAL A 196 -0.31 6.19 -22.18
N PHE A 197 0.48 6.87 -23.00
CA PHE A 197 1.89 7.15 -22.70
C PHE A 197 2.04 7.94 -21.39
N GLN A 198 1.24 8.99 -21.18
CA GLN A 198 1.29 9.77 -19.93
C GLN A 198 0.86 8.94 -18.72
N ILE A 199 -0.19 8.11 -18.85
CA ILE A 199 -0.63 7.20 -17.78
C ILE A 199 0.52 6.26 -17.40
N ARG A 200 1.11 5.55 -18.36
CA ARG A 200 2.25 4.66 -18.11
C ARG A 200 3.41 5.38 -17.44
N ARG A 201 3.75 6.58 -17.92
CA ARG A 201 4.82 7.41 -17.32
C ARG A 201 4.53 7.77 -15.86
N ARG A 202 3.28 8.05 -15.49
CA ARG A 202 2.87 8.32 -14.10
C ARG A 202 2.86 7.07 -13.23
N LEU A 203 2.44 5.91 -13.76
CA LEU A 203 2.32 4.67 -12.99
C LEU A 203 3.68 3.94 -12.81
N ARG A 204 4.60 4.05 -13.78
CA ARG A 204 5.87 3.30 -13.82
C ARG A 204 6.71 3.41 -12.53
N PRO A 205 6.86 4.56 -11.87
CA PRO A 205 7.62 4.66 -10.62
C PRO A 205 7.02 3.86 -9.45
N HIS A 206 5.74 3.47 -9.55
CA HIS A 206 4.98 2.83 -8.47
C HIS A 206 4.61 1.38 -8.79
N ALA A 207 4.66 1.01 -10.06
CA ALA A 207 4.21 -0.28 -10.55
C ALA A 207 5.24 -1.41 -10.46
N GLY A 208 6.41 -1.21 -9.83
CA GLY A 208 7.39 -2.28 -9.63
C GLY A 208 7.83 -3.02 -10.91
N GLY A 209 7.76 -2.36 -12.07
CA GLY A 209 8.04 -2.96 -13.39
C GLY A 209 6.81 -3.54 -14.11
N HIS A 210 5.65 -3.62 -13.47
CA HIS A 210 4.38 -4.03 -14.08
C HIS A 210 3.80 -2.93 -14.98
N ASP A 211 3.21 -3.32 -16.12
CA ASP A 211 2.45 -2.42 -17.00
C ASP A 211 0.96 -2.74 -16.87
N PHE A 212 0.21 -1.82 -16.27
CA PHE A 212 -1.25 -1.94 -16.06
C PHE A 212 -2.07 -1.77 -17.34
N ILE A 213 -1.46 -1.34 -18.44
CA ILE A 213 -2.12 -1.20 -19.73
C ILE A 213 -1.39 -2.07 -20.73
N ARG A 214 -2.04 -3.14 -21.20
CA ARG A 214 -1.51 -3.99 -22.28
C ARG A 214 -1.87 -3.40 -23.63
N THR A 215 -0.89 -3.27 -24.52
CA THR A 215 -1.16 -2.98 -25.94
C THR A 215 -1.55 -4.28 -26.65
N VAL A 216 -2.72 -4.30 -27.29
CA VAL A 216 -3.17 -5.40 -28.14
C VAL A 216 -2.95 -4.99 -29.59
N ALA A 217 -1.94 -5.58 -30.24
CA ALA A 217 -1.50 -5.20 -31.57
C ALA A 217 -2.66 -5.26 -32.58
N GLY A 218 -2.81 -4.20 -33.38
CA GLY A 218 -3.88 -4.07 -34.38
C GLY A 218 -5.27 -3.79 -33.83
N LEU A 219 -5.47 -3.71 -32.50
CA LEU A 219 -6.80 -3.52 -31.90
C LEU A 219 -6.86 -2.29 -30.99
N GLY A 220 -6.01 -2.21 -29.96
CA GLY A 220 -6.08 -1.12 -29.00
C GLY A 220 -5.40 -1.43 -27.67
N TYR A 221 -6.10 -1.17 -26.57
CA TYR A 221 -5.57 -1.29 -25.21
C TYR A 221 -6.49 -2.14 -24.33
N GLN A 222 -5.89 -2.86 -23.40
CA GLN A 222 -6.58 -3.69 -22.42
C GLN A 222 -6.00 -3.42 -21.04
N PHE A 223 -6.82 -3.49 -19.99
CA PHE A 223 -6.30 -3.43 -18.62
C PHE A 223 -5.59 -4.73 -18.25
N ASN A 224 -4.49 -4.61 -17.51
CA ASN A 224 -3.67 -5.74 -17.08
C ASN A 224 -3.59 -5.75 -15.54
N PRO A 225 -4.48 -6.49 -14.85
CA PRO A 225 -4.56 -6.50 -13.40
C PRO A 225 -3.31 -7.05 -12.69
N GLY A 226 -2.48 -7.84 -13.40
CA GLY A 226 -1.25 -8.46 -12.90
C GLY A 226 -1.42 -9.81 -12.22
#